data_AF-A0A7S4PX52-F1
#
_entry.id   AF-A0A7S4PX52-F1
#
_cell.length_a   1.000
_cell.length_b   1.000
_cell.length_c   1.000
_cell.angle_alpha   90.00
_cell.angle_beta   90.00
_cell.angle_gamma   90.00
#
_symmetry.space_group_name_H-M   'P 1'
#
loop_
_entity.id
_entity.type
_entity.pdbx_description
1 polymer ?
#
loop_
_entity_poly.entity_id
_entity_poly.type
_entity_poly.pdbx_seq_one_letter_code
_entity_poly.pdbx_strand_id
1 'polypeptide(L)'
;MEGSRGGRAGRRPPSRGGPCSGRRAVTVAALLLGGAAAVAAAPGGPAWVAPLLGRRAGRAAEAAVAAASAAAGAADAAAEGQRGPPPVRIGHGWDIHRLSTRAEAGQGCVIGGVEVDCDLGVVAHSDGDVLYHSATDAVLGALSLPDIGQLFPDTDPEWRGAASEKFLEEAWRLMDERGYRIANLDATLVLQKPRVAPIKDAMKENLSRVLRVPLPYVNVKARTHEKVDSIGEGRALSCHVVVLLERK
;
A
#
# COMPACT_ATOMS: atom_id res chain seq x y z
N MET A 1 -45.46 30.68 -20.46
CA MET A 1 -44.68 30.62 -19.21
C MET A 1 -43.31 30.05 -19.58
N GLU A 2 -42.47 30.80 -20.30
CA GLU A 2 -41.57 31.84 -19.75
C GLU A 2 -40.86 31.31 -18.50
N GLY A 3 -39.54 31.19 -18.41
CA GLY A 3 -38.44 31.85 -19.11
C GLY A 3 -37.34 32.15 -18.07
N SER A 4 -36.10 32.41 -18.52
CA SER A 4 -34.87 32.76 -17.76
C SER A 4 -33.98 31.54 -17.44
N ARG A 5 -32.89 31.20 -18.15
CA ARG A 5 -31.72 31.92 -18.72
C ARG A 5 -30.84 32.70 -17.72
N GLY A 6 -29.62 32.20 -17.52
CA GLY A 6 -28.44 32.92 -17.03
C GLY A 6 -27.45 31.93 -16.39
N GLY A 7 -26.27 31.60 -16.91
CA GLY A 7 -25.40 32.26 -17.88
C GLY A 7 -24.33 33.10 -17.19
N ARG A 8 -23.15 32.49 -16.91
CA ARG A 8 -21.77 33.06 -16.95
C ARG A 8 -20.84 32.16 -16.12
N ALA A 9 -19.88 31.46 -16.73
CA ALA A 9 -18.60 31.96 -17.26
C ALA A 9 -17.61 32.38 -16.16
N GLY A 10 -16.65 31.49 -15.92
CA GLY A 10 -15.21 31.80 -15.84
C GLY A 10 -14.73 32.73 -14.74
N ARG A 11 -13.85 32.19 -13.88
CA ARG A 11 -12.56 32.81 -13.51
C ARG A 11 -11.67 31.78 -12.82
N ARG A 12 -10.77 31.18 -13.61
CA ARG A 12 -9.52 30.60 -13.08
C ARG A 12 -8.66 31.76 -12.55
N PRO A 13 -8.06 31.66 -11.36
CA PRO A 13 -7.00 32.59 -10.99
C PRO A 13 -5.74 32.31 -11.85
N PRO A 14 -4.92 33.34 -12.12
CA PRO A 14 -3.83 33.29 -13.07
C PRO A 14 -2.70 32.37 -12.60
N SER A 15 -2.19 31.57 -13.54
CA SER A 15 -0.89 30.92 -13.49
C SER A 15 0.19 31.97 -13.25
N ARG A 16 0.74 32.03 -12.04
CA ARG A 16 1.99 32.76 -11.77
C ARG A 16 3.14 31.90 -12.29
N GLY A 17 3.61 32.24 -13.48
CA GLY A 17 4.95 31.89 -13.93
C GLY A 17 5.95 32.60 -13.03
N GLY A 18 6.70 31.82 -12.26
CA GLY A 18 8.01 32.20 -11.75
C GLY A 18 9.05 31.37 -12.50
N PRO A 19 10.14 31.96 -13.00
CA PRO A 19 11.22 31.18 -13.59
C PRO A 19 11.87 30.36 -12.47
N CYS A 20 11.75 29.03 -12.51
CA CYS A 20 12.68 28.16 -11.80
C CYS A 20 14.05 28.29 -12.47
N SER A 21 14.77 29.35 -12.11
CA SER A 21 16.21 29.43 -12.24
C SER A 21 16.84 28.29 -11.44
N GLY A 22 17.69 27.49 -12.07
CA GLY A 22 18.58 26.57 -11.36
C GLY A 22 18.42 25.09 -11.66
N ARG A 23 18.20 24.70 -12.93
CA ARG A 23 18.86 23.46 -13.38
C ARG A 23 20.34 23.77 -13.45
N ARG A 24 21.06 23.55 -12.35
CA ARG A 24 22.51 23.36 -12.41
C ARG A 24 22.72 22.17 -13.32
N ALA A 25 23.14 22.43 -14.56
CA ALA A 25 23.84 21.45 -15.34
C ALA A 25 24.98 20.95 -14.44
N VAL A 26 24.89 19.69 -14.01
CA VAL A 26 26.07 19.01 -13.48
C VAL A 26 26.93 18.75 -14.70
N THR A 27 27.72 19.76 -15.07
CA THR A 27 28.90 19.57 -15.89
C THR A 27 29.79 18.65 -15.07
N VAL A 28 29.76 17.35 -15.34
CA VAL A 28 30.83 16.45 -14.91
C VAL A 28 32.03 16.84 -15.74
N ALA A 29 32.76 17.85 -15.28
CA ALA A 29 34.08 18.17 -15.75
C ALA A 29 34.96 16.98 -15.34
N ALA A 30 35.13 16.04 -16.28
CA ALA A 30 36.19 15.04 -16.21
C ALA A 30 37.53 15.76 -16.42
N LEU A 31 38.01 16.43 -15.37
CA LEU A 31 39.39 16.87 -15.26
C LEU A 31 39.94 16.21 -14.00
N LEU A 32 40.76 15.18 -14.21
CA LEU A 32 41.97 14.86 -13.43
C LEU A 32 42.45 13.46 -13.83
N LEU A 33 43.17 13.39 -14.94
CA LEU A 33 44.30 12.45 -15.11
C LEU A 33 45.42 13.23 -15.79
N GLY A 34 46.07 14.09 -15.01
CA GLY A 34 47.46 14.43 -15.28
C GLY A 34 48.30 13.17 -15.11
N GLY A 35 49.17 12.90 -16.07
CA GLY A 35 50.19 11.85 -15.95
C GLY A 35 50.19 10.77 -17.03
N ALA A 36 49.85 11.09 -18.29
CA ALA A 36 50.35 10.30 -19.40
C ALA A 36 51.70 10.88 -19.83
N ALA A 37 52.79 10.34 -19.28
CA ALA A 37 54.13 10.56 -19.78
C ALA A 37 54.15 10.15 -21.26
N ALA A 38 54.23 11.12 -22.15
CA ALA A 38 54.57 10.91 -23.55
C ALA A 38 56.01 10.38 -23.61
N VAL A 39 56.18 9.05 -23.59
CA VAL A 39 57.43 8.45 -24.06
C VAL A 39 57.38 8.50 -25.57
N ALA A 40 58.06 9.50 -26.13
CA ALA A 40 58.37 9.55 -27.54
C ALA A 40 59.08 8.23 -27.92
N ALA A 41 58.46 7.48 -28.83
CA ALA A 41 59.08 6.29 -29.39
C ALA A 41 60.28 6.73 -30.23
N ALA A 42 61.49 6.42 -29.74
CA ALA A 42 62.69 6.44 -30.56
C ALA A 42 62.54 5.38 -31.68
N PRO A 43 62.90 5.67 -32.94
CA PRO A 43 62.81 4.69 -34.01
C PRO A 43 63.89 3.61 -33.80
N GLY A 44 63.48 2.37 -33.51
CA GLY A 44 64.39 1.21 -33.51
C GLY A 44 64.18 0.08 -32.48
N GLY A 45 63.13 0.10 -31.64
CA GLY A 45 62.90 -0.96 -30.64
C GLY A 45 62.10 -2.18 -31.16
N PRO A 46 62.35 -3.41 -30.65
CA PRO A 46 61.67 -4.62 -31.13
C PRO A 46 60.16 -4.62 -30.80
N ALA A 47 59.35 -4.99 -31.79
CA ALA A 47 57.89 -4.82 -31.85
C ALA A 47 57.04 -5.69 -30.90
N TRP A 48 57.60 -6.32 -29.86
CA TRP A 48 56.87 -7.23 -28.98
C TRP A 48 56.48 -6.64 -27.61
N VAL A 49 56.84 -5.40 -27.29
CA VAL A 49 56.56 -4.81 -25.95
C VAL A 49 55.20 -4.07 -25.85
N ALA A 50 54.45 -3.97 -26.95
CA ALA A 50 53.21 -3.18 -27.00
C ALA A 50 51.90 -3.73 -26.36
N PRO A 51 51.72 -5.01 -25.91
CA PRO A 51 50.42 -5.43 -25.41
C PRO A 51 50.17 -5.19 -23.91
N LEU A 52 51.20 -4.84 -23.12
CA LEU A 52 51.10 -4.83 -21.65
C LEU A 52 50.62 -3.50 -21.05
N LEU A 53 50.83 -2.36 -21.74
CA LEU A 53 50.42 -1.05 -21.24
C LEU A 53 48.92 -0.75 -21.47
N GLY A 54 48.34 -1.18 -22.60
CA GLY A 54 46.92 -0.95 -22.90
C GLY A 54 45.95 -1.71 -21.99
N ARG A 55 46.32 -2.92 -21.54
CA ARG A 55 45.48 -3.75 -20.64
C ARG A 55 45.40 -3.21 -19.21
N ARG A 56 46.43 -2.49 -18.74
CA ARG A 56 46.43 -1.85 -17.41
C ARG A 56 45.60 -0.57 -17.39
N ALA A 57 45.65 0.23 -18.46
CA ALA A 57 44.83 1.45 -18.58
C ALA A 57 43.32 1.13 -18.68
N GLY A 58 42.94 0.08 -19.42
CA GLY A 58 41.54 -0.37 -19.52
C GLY A 58 40.96 -0.82 -18.17
N ARG A 59 41.72 -1.63 -17.40
CA ARG A 59 41.29 -2.08 -16.06
C ARG A 59 41.21 -0.94 -15.04
N ALA A 60 42.09 0.04 -15.11
CA ALA A 60 42.04 1.21 -14.24
C ALA A 60 40.82 2.11 -14.55
N ALA A 61 40.47 2.27 -15.84
CA ALA A 61 39.27 2.98 -16.26
C ALA A 61 37.99 2.23 -15.85
N GLU A 62 37.92 0.91 -16.04
CA GLU A 62 36.79 0.09 -15.57
C GLU A 62 36.62 0.14 -14.04
N ALA A 63 37.73 0.05 -13.29
CA ALA A 63 37.69 0.16 -11.83
C ALA A 63 37.23 1.56 -11.35
N ALA A 64 37.61 2.62 -12.05
CA ALA A 64 37.17 3.99 -11.74
C ALA A 64 35.66 4.19 -12.02
N VAL A 65 35.16 3.62 -13.13
CA VAL A 65 33.71 3.66 -13.45
C VAL A 65 32.91 2.85 -12.43
N ALA A 66 33.39 1.67 -12.03
CA ALA A 66 32.75 0.85 -10.99
C ALA A 66 32.75 1.57 -9.63
N ALA A 67 33.85 2.21 -9.25
CA ALA A 67 33.93 2.99 -8.01
C ALA A 67 33.00 4.22 -8.02
N ALA A 68 32.90 4.92 -9.16
CA ALA A 68 31.98 6.05 -9.32
C ALA A 68 30.51 5.61 -9.28
N SER A 69 30.17 4.46 -9.88
CA SER A 69 28.82 3.87 -9.80
C SER A 69 28.48 3.42 -8.38
N ALA A 70 29.45 2.85 -7.64
CA ALA A 70 29.27 2.47 -6.24
C ALA A 70 29.10 3.69 -5.33
N ALA A 71 29.86 4.77 -5.57
CA ALA A 71 29.73 6.02 -4.84
C ALA A 71 28.38 6.73 -5.14
N ALA A 72 27.91 6.68 -6.38
CA ALA A 72 26.58 7.17 -6.75
C ALA A 72 25.46 6.37 -6.06
N GLY A 73 25.56 5.04 -6.05
CA GLY A 73 24.60 4.18 -5.33
C GLY A 73 24.61 4.40 -3.81
N ALA A 74 25.77 4.67 -3.22
CA ALA A 74 25.89 5.01 -1.80
C ALA A 74 25.28 6.38 -1.46
N ALA A 75 25.37 7.36 -2.37
CA ALA A 75 24.76 8.68 -2.21
C ALA A 75 23.23 8.62 -2.34
N ASP A 76 22.70 7.82 -3.26
CA ASP A 76 21.25 7.58 -3.39
C ASP A 76 20.69 6.85 -2.16
N ALA A 77 21.39 5.83 -1.65
CA ALA A 77 20.98 5.14 -0.42
C ALA A 77 21.03 6.04 0.83
N ALA A 78 22.01 6.96 0.91
CA ALA A 78 22.10 7.94 1.98
C ALA A 78 21.01 9.03 1.90
N ALA A 79 20.50 9.31 0.69
CA ALA A 79 19.36 10.21 0.47
C ALA A 79 18.01 9.53 0.77
N GLU A 80 17.88 8.21 0.52
CA GLU A 80 16.70 7.42 0.89
C GLU A 80 16.50 7.33 2.41
N GLY A 81 17.58 7.23 3.18
CA GLY A 81 17.55 7.24 4.65
C GLY A 81 17.06 8.55 5.29
N GLN A 82 16.80 9.59 4.49
CA GLN A 82 16.34 10.91 4.94
C GLN A 82 14.97 11.29 4.39
N ARG A 83 14.29 10.39 3.67
CA ARG A 83 12.96 10.71 3.13
C ARG A 83 11.93 10.67 4.25
N GLY A 84 11.31 11.82 4.51
CA GLY A 84 10.19 11.92 5.44
C GLY A 84 9.04 10.98 5.07
N PRO A 85 8.11 10.71 6.00
CA PRO A 85 6.97 9.84 5.74
C PRO A 85 6.21 10.29 4.48
N PRO A 86 5.82 9.36 3.59
CA PRO A 86 5.16 9.72 2.33
C PRO A 86 3.82 10.42 2.61
N PRO A 87 3.39 11.38 1.76
CA PRO A 87 2.15 12.11 1.97
C PRO A 87 0.91 11.22 1.79
N VAL A 88 1.02 10.14 1.03
CA VAL A 88 -0.03 9.15 0.80
C VAL A 88 0.52 7.73 0.94
N ARG A 89 -0.31 6.80 1.41
CA ARG A 89 0.02 5.38 1.53
C ARG A 89 -1.17 4.55 1.07
N ILE A 90 -0.91 3.44 0.41
CA ILE A 90 -1.95 2.48 0.02
C ILE A 90 -1.82 1.23 0.86
N GLY A 91 -2.95 0.66 1.24
CA GLY A 91 -3.03 -0.63 1.89
C GLY A 91 -4.05 -1.53 1.21
N HIS A 92 -3.76 -2.82 1.22
CA HIS A 92 -4.66 -3.87 0.78
C HIS A 92 -4.74 -4.92 1.87
N GLY A 93 -5.96 -5.29 2.25
CA GLY A 93 -6.23 -6.37 3.17
C GLY A 93 -7.16 -7.39 2.53
N TRP A 94 -6.98 -8.64 2.92
CA TRP A 94 -7.77 -9.76 2.43
C TRP A 94 -7.91 -10.81 3.51
N ASP A 95 -9.14 -11.27 3.71
CA ASP A 95 -9.44 -12.36 4.63
C ASP A 95 -10.49 -13.30 4.03
N ILE A 96 -10.49 -14.55 4.49
CA ILE A 96 -11.42 -15.60 4.07
C ILE A 96 -11.80 -16.48 5.25
N HIS A 97 -13.10 -16.66 5.46
CA HIS A 97 -13.63 -17.55 6.49
C HIS A 97 -14.45 -18.68 5.89
N ARG A 98 -14.40 -19.83 6.57
CA ARG A 98 -15.26 -20.97 6.28
C ARG A 98 -16.67 -20.70 6.80
N LEU A 99 -17.66 -21.05 5.99
CA LEU A 99 -19.07 -21.08 6.34
C LEU A 99 -19.54 -22.51 6.55
N SER A 100 -20.34 -22.71 7.59
CA SER A 100 -21.10 -23.95 7.84
C SER A 100 -22.52 -23.61 8.28
N THR A 101 -23.31 -24.61 8.66
CA THR A 101 -24.58 -24.31 9.34
C THR A 101 -24.31 -23.59 10.66
N ARG A 102 -25.24 -22.73 11.10
CA ARG A 102 -25.12 -22.00 12.38
C ARG A 102 -24.91 -22.95 13.56
N ALA A 103 -25.58 -24.11 13.54
CA ALA A 103 -25.44 -25.13 14.57
C ALA A 103 -24.03 -25.73 14.63
N GLU A 104 -23.40 -26.01 13.48
CA GLU A 104 -22.04 -26.54 13.41
C GLU A 104 -20.97 -25.49 13.73
N ALA A 105 -21.20 -24.23 13.34
CA ALA A 105 -20.29 -23.13 13.61
C ALA A 105 -20.31 -22.72 15.10
N GLY A 106 -21.42 -22.96 15.80
CA GLY A 106 -21.64 -22.51 17.18
C GLY A 106 -21.92 -21.01 17.32
N GLN A 107 -21.90 -20.26 16.20
CA GLN A 107 -22.16 -18.83 16.15
C GLN A 107 -22.79 -18.42 14.82
N GLY A 108 -23.24 -17.17 14.76
CA GLY A 108 -23.83 -16.58 13.57
C GLY A 108 -22.82 -16.17 12.52
N CYS A 109 -23.30 -15.39 11.55
CA CYS A 109 -22.47 -14.74 10.56
C CYS A 109 -22.53 -13.24 10.80
N VAL A 110 -21.44 -12.66 11.28
CA VAL A 110 -21.27 -11.22 11.45
C VAL A 110 -20.41 -10.70 10.30
N ILE A 111 -20.85 -9.62 9.65
CA ILE A 111 -20.10 -8.97 8.59
C ILE A 111 -20.21 -7.45 8.77
N GLY A 112 -19.08 -6.76 8.94
CA GLY A 112 -19.04 -5.32 9.18
C GLY A 112 -19.75 -4.89 10.46
N GLY A 113 -19.69 -5.70 11.52
CA GLY A 113 -20.39 -5.49 12.79
C GLY A 113 -21.91 -5.68 12.71
N VAL A 114 -22.42 -6.31 11.64
CA VAL A 114 -23.84 -6.59 11.45
C VAL A 114 -24.08 -8.08 11.43
N GLU A 115 -24.92 -8.58 12.33
CA GLU A 115 -25.40 -9.96 12.31
C GLU A 115 -26.29 -10.18 11.08
N VAL A 116 -25.96 -11.19 10.28
CA VAL A 116 -26.72 -11.54 9.08
C VAL A 116 -27.78 -12.57 9.42
N ASP A 117 -29.05 -12.22 9.19
CA ASP A 117 -30.19 -13.12 9.38
C ASP A 117 -30.16 -14.26 8.35
N CYS A 118 -29.55 -15.39 8.74
CA CYS A 118 -29.45 -16.60 7.93
C CYS A 118 -29.12 -17.85 8.77
N ASP A 119 -29.30 -19.03 8.18
CA ASP A 119 -29.00 -20.32 8.80
C ASP A 119 -27.50 -20.69 8.78
N LEU A 120 -26.63 -19.77 8.36
CA LEU A 120 -25.19 -19.99 8.24
C LEU A 120 -24.44 -19.33 9.39
N GLY A 121 -23.30 -19.92 9.73
CA GLY A 121 -22.37 -19.39 10.72
C GLY A 121 -20.94 -19.41 10.20
N VAL A 122 -20.12 -18.51 10.76
CA VAL A 122 -18.69 -18.45 10.47
C VAL A 122 -17.93 -19.38 11.42
N VAL A 123 -17.06 -20.23 10.86
CA VAL A 123 -16.17 -21.10 11.63
C VAL A 123 -14.87 -20.34 11.90
N ALA A 124 -14.78 -19.73 13.08
CA ALA A 124 -13.62 -18.96 13.54
C ALA A 124 -13.47 -19.03 15.07
N HIS A 125 -12.28 -18.70 15.58
CA HIS A 125 -12.03 -18.52 17.02
C HIS A 125 -12.53 -17.17 17.54
N SER A 126 -12.66 -16.16 16.67
CA SER A 126 -13.30 -14.87 16.92
C SER A 126 -14.76 -14.87 16.42
N ASP A 127 -15.40 -13.69 16.39
CA ASP A 127 -16.70 -13.46 15.74
C ASP A 127 -16.68 -13.65 14.21
N GLY A 128 -15.49 -13.82 13.61
CA GLY A 128 -15.32 -14.19 12.21
C GLY A 128 -15.66 -13.08 11.21
N ASP A 129 -15.61 -11.81 11.63
CA ASP A 129 -15.94 -10.69 10.77
C ASP A 129 -14.87 -10.42 9.71
N VAL A 130 -15.06 -11.06 8.55
CA VAL A 130 -14.15 -10.97 7.40
C VAL A 130 -13.92 -9.53 6.91
N LEU A 131 -14.91 -8.64 7.07
CA LEU A 131 -14.82 -7.26 6.58
C LEU A 131 -13.94 -6.43 7.51
N TYR A 132 -14.13 -6.57 8.83
CA TYR A 132 -13.30 -5.89 9.81
C TYR A 132 -11.85 -6.40 9.77
N HIS A 133 -11.62 -7.71 9.72
CA HIS A 133 -10.26 -8.24 9.58
C HIS A 133 -9.55 -7.71 8.33
N SER A 134 -10.22 -7.74 7.18
CA SER A 134 -9.65 -7.22 5.93
C SER A 134 -9.38 -5.71 6.01
N ALA A 135 -10.25 -4.94 6.67
CA ALA A 135 -10.03 -3.51 6.85
C ALA A 135 -8.86 -3.21 7.80
N THR A 136 -8.73 -3.99 8.88
CA THR A 136 -7.61 -3.93 9.82
C THR A 136 -6.28 -4.15 9.10
N ASP A 137 -6.14 -5.26 8.36
CA ASP A 137 -4.93 -5.56 7.59
C ASP A 137 -4.62 -4.50 6.53
N ALA A 138 -5.65 -3.93 5.87
CA ALA A 138 -5.44 -2.86 4.92
C ALA A 138 -4.82 -1.62 5.59
N VAL A 139 -5.32 -1.22 6.76
CA VAL A 139 -4.77 -0.08 7.51
C VAL A 139 -3.35 -0.37 8.00
N LEU A 140 -3.12 -1.52 8.62
CA LEU A 140 -1.80 -1.93 9.12
C LEU A 140 -0.77 -2.03 7.98
N GLY A 141 -1.16 -2.63 6.85
CA GLY A 141 -0.33 -2.76 5.66
C GLY A 141 0.05 -1.41 5.06
N ALA A 142 -0.90 -0.45 4.99
CA ALA A 142 -0.59 0.90 4.54
C ALA A 142 0.49 1.58 5.41
N LEU A 143 0.48 1.32 6.72
CA LEU A 143 1.44 1.83 7.69
C LEU A 143 2.75 1.04 7.75
N SER A 144 2.85 -0.07 7.01
CA SER A 144 3.99 -1.00 7.06
C SER A 144 4.21 -1.59 8.47
N LEU A 145 3.10 -1.91 9.15
CA LEU A 145 3.10 -2.57 10.46
C LEU A 145 2.96 -4.10 10.32
N PRO A 146 3.24 -4.86 11.39
CA PRO A 146 2.91 -6.29 11.43
C PRO A 146 1.40 -6.51 11.18
N ASP A 147 1.07 -7.67 10.64
CA ASP A 147 -0.32 -8.03 10.31
C ASP A 147 -1.17 -8.33 11.55
N ILE A 148 -2.48 -8.56 11.34
CA ILE A 148 -3.44 -8.85 12.40
C ILE A 148 -3.01 -10.04 13.28
N GLY A 149 -2.46 -11.10 12.71
CA GLY A 149 -2.06 -12.30 13.45
C GLY A 149 -0.82 -12.09 14.31
N GLN A 150 0.07 -11.20 13.89
CA GLN A 150 1.25 -10.81 14.65
C GLN A 150 0.93 -9.82 15.77
N LEU A 151 0.02 -8.86 15.54
CA LEU A 151 -0.34 -7.85 16.54
C LEU A 151 -1.35 -8.36 17.57
N PHE A 152 -2.25 -9.27 17.16
CA PHE A 152 -3.36 -9.74 18.00
C PHE A 152 -3.38 -11.27 18.08
N PRO A 153 -2.33 -11.92 18.62
CA PRO A 153 -2.27 -13.36 18.68
C PRO A 153 -3.29 -13.94 19.67
N ASP A 154 -3.90 -15.08 19.31
CA ASP A 154 -4.87 -15.80 20.16
C ASP A 154 -4.31 -16.24 21.53
N THR A 155 -2.99 -16.24 21.69
CA THR A 155 -2.32 -16.57 22.97
C THR A 155 -2.39 -15.44 23.99
N ASP A 156 -2.65 -14.20 23.54
CA ASP A 156 -2.76 -13.04 24.41
C ASP A 156 -4.15 -13.00 25.08
N PRO A 157 -4.22 -13.01 26.42
CA PRO A 157 -5.49 -12.90 27.15
C PRO A 157 -6.30 -11.64 26.82
N GLU A 158 -5.67 -10.55 26.38
CA GLU A 158 -6.35 -9.30 26.01
C GLU A 158 -7.19 -9.46 24.73
N TRP A 159 -6.69 -10.25 23.78
CA TRP A 159 -7.27 -10.40 22.43
C TRP A 159 -8.10 -11.67 22.26
N ARG A 160 -7.92 -12.65 23.14
CA ARG A 160 -8.65 -13.92 23.08
C ARG A 160 -10.17 -13.70 23.21
N GLY A 161 -10.89 -14.01 22.14
CA GLY A 161 -12.35 -13.83 22.07
C GLY A 161 -12.79 -12.37 22.02
N ALA A 162 -11.89 -11.44 21.71
CA ALA A 162 -12.23 -10.06 21.45
C ALA A 162 -13.12 -9.96 20.18
N ALA A 163 -14.06 -9.02 20.20
CA ALA A 163 -14.83 -8.67 19.01
C ALA A 163 -13.91 -8.05 17.96
N SER A 164 -14.12 -8.36 16.69
CA SER A 164 -13.29 -7.88 15.58
C SER A 164 -13.22 -6.35 15.48
N GLU A 165 -14.26 -5.67 15.97
CA GLU A 165 -14.29 -4.21 16.08
C GLU A 165 -13.09 -3.65 16.85
N LYS A 166 -12.65 -4.33 17.92
CA LYS A 166 -11.52 -3.88 18.74
C LYS A 166 -10.20 -3.87 17.97
N PHE A 167 -9.98 -4.86 17.10
CA PHE A 167 -8.78 -4.90 16.26
C PHE A 167 -8.78 -3.72 15.27
N LEU A 168 -9.95 -3.39 14.72
CA LEU A 168 -10.12 -2.27 13.80
C LEU A 168 -9.95 -0.92 14.50
N GLU A 169 -10.48 -0.76 15.72
CA GLU A 169 -10.25 0.40 16.57
C GLU A 169 -8.76 0.61 16.89
N GLU A 170 -8.04 -0.47 17.17
CA GLU A 170 -6.61 -0.41 17.47
C GLU A 170 -5.78 -0.07 16.23
N ALA A 171 -6.11 -0.64 15.06
CA ALA A 171 -5.50 -0.23 13.79
C ALA A 171 -5.76 1.26 13.48
N TRP A 172 -6.97 1.76 13.75
CA TRP A 172 -7.29 3.18 13.66
C TRP A 172 -6.42 4.01 14.62
N ARG A 173 -6.27 3.59 15.88
CA ARG A 173 -5.42 4.28 16.87
C ARG A 173 -3.97 4.37 16.40
N LEU A 174 -3.41 3.25 15.93
CA LEU A 174 -2.03 3.18 15.42
C LEU A 174 -1.80 4.07 14.19
N MET A 175 -2.80 4.18 13.31
CA MET A 175 -2.82 5.11 12.17
C MET A 175 -2.83 6.57 12.65
N ASP A 176 -3.70 6.88 13.60
CA ASP A 176 -3.91 8.22 14.14
C ASP A 176 -2.64 8.78 14.79
N GLU A 177 -1.99 7.97 15.63
CA GLU A 177 -0.71 8.27 16.30
C GLU A 177 0.43 8.51 15.32
N ARG A 178 0.41 7.79 14.19
CA ARG A 178 1.41 7.96 13.13
C ARG A 178 1.13 9.21 12.29
N GLY A 179 0.04 9.94 12.52
CA GLY A 179 -0.27 11.18 11.82
C GLY A 179 -0.88 10.96 10.43
N TYR A 180 -1.59 9.85 10.23
CA TYR A 180 -2.35 9.58 9.02
C TYR A 180 -3.85 9.57 9.28
N ARG A 181 -4.63 9.78 8.23
CA ARG A 181 -6.08 9.55 8.19
C ARG A 181 -6.45 8.83 6.90
N ILE A 182 -7.62 8.20 6.88
CA ILE A 182 -8.14 7.55 5.67
C ILE A 182 -8.68 8.63 4.73
N ALA A 183 -8.16 8.67 3.50
CA ALA A 183 -8.70 9.47 2.40
C ALA A 183 -9.94 8.81 1.80
N ASN A 184 -9.86 7.50 1.51
CA ASN A 184 -11.01 6.68 1.15
C ASN A 184 -10.76 5.19 1.43
N LEU A 185 -11.85 4.43 1.58
CA LEU A 185 -11.87 2.99 1.76
C LEU A 185 -12.87 2.36 0.79
N ASP A 186 -12.47 1.29 0.13
CA ASP A 186 -13.34 0.51 -0.74
C ASP A 186 -13.21 -0.99 -0.43
N ALA A 187 -14.33 -1.61 -0.05
CA ALA A 187 -14.42 -3.02 0.28
C ALA A 187 -15.19 -3.81 -0.80
N THR A 188 -14.81 -5.06 -1.00
CA THR A 188 -15.50 -6.01 -1.88
C THR A 188 -15.67 -7.33 -1.16
N LEU A 189 -16.91 -7.63 -0.77
CA LEU A 189 -17.32 -8.93 -0.26
C LEU A 189 -17.55 -9.88 -1.42
N VAL A 190 -17.03 -11.10 -1.31
CA VAL A 190 -17.23 -12.19 -2.27
C VAL A 190 -17.88 -13.36 -1.54
N LEU A 191 -19.14 -13.61 -1.85
CA LEU A 191 -19.97 -14.61 -1.19
C LEU A 191 -21.12 -15.06 -2.08
N GLN A 192 -21.39 -16.37 -2.12
CA GLN A 192 -22.56 -16.88 -2.82
C GLN A 192 -23.86 -16.68 -2.01
N LYS A 193 -23.75 -16.80 -0.69
CA LYS A 193 -24.77 -16.62 0.34
C LYS A 193 -24.05 -16.29 1.66
N PRO A 194 -24.67 -15.57 2.61
CA PRO A 194 -26.00 -14.97 2.58
C PRO A 194 -26.11 -13.71 1.70
N ARG A 195 -27.34 -13.21 1.47
CA ARG A 195 -27.57 -11.96 0.74
C ARG A 195 -27.27 -10.76 1.64
N VAL A 196 -26.23 -10.01 1.33
CA VAL A 196 -25.81 -8.84 2.13
C VAL A 196 -26.37 -7.51 1.63
N ALA A 197 -27.05 -7.47 0.49
CA ALA A 197 -27.56 -6.23 -0.09
C ALA A 197 -28.40 -5.36 0.88
N PRO A 198 -29.30 -5.92 1.71
CA PRO A 198 -30.10 -5.14 2.66
C PRO A 198 -29.31 -4.50 3.81
N ILE A 199 -28.11 -5.00 4.12
CA ILE A 199 -27.32 -4.61 5.30
C ILE A 199 -26.05 -3.83 4.96
N LYS A 200 -25.77 -3.59 3.67
CA LYS A 200 -24.55 -2.88 3.23
C LYS A 200 -24.44 -1.46 3.81
N ASP A 201 -25.55 -0.74 3.94
CA ASP A 201 -25.49 0.63 4.47
C ASP A 201 -25.15 0.63 5.96
N ALA A 202 -25.67 -0.33 6.74
CA ALA A 202 -25.27 -0.52 8.13
C ALA A 202 -23.78 -0.88 8.26
N MET A 203 -23.23 -1.73 7.37
CA MET A 203 -21.79 -2.03 7.32
C MET A 203 -20.95 -0.77 7.07
N LYS A 204 -21.39 0.09 6.14
CA LYS A 204 -20.71 1.35 5.83
C LYS A 204 -20.77 2.33 7.01
N GLU A 205 -21.90 2.43 7.69
CA GLU A 205 -22.06 3.26 8.88
C GLU A 205 -21.16 2.77 10.03
N ASN A 206 -21.09 1.47 10.25
CA ASN A 206 -20.20 0.85 11.22
C ASN A 206 -18.72 1.11 10.90
N LEU A 207 -18.27 0.87 9.66
CA LEU A 207 -16.91 1.21 9.23
C LEU A 207 -16.61 2.71 9.41
N SER A 208 -17.54 3.57 9.00
CA SER A 208 -17.45 5.02 9.15
C SER A 208 -17.27 5.43 10.62
N ARG A 209 -18.05 4.83 11.53
CA ARG A 209 -17.99 5.07 12.97
C ARG A 209 -16.66 4.62 13.57
N VAL A 210 -16.28 3.35 13.34
CA VAL A 210 -15.08 2.75 13.95
C VAL A 210 -13.81 3.44 13.45
N LEU A 211 -13.69 3.65 12.14
CA LEU A 211 -12.51 4.27 11.53
C LEU A 211 -12.54 5.80 11.51
N ARG A 212 -13.62 6.41 12.02
CA ARG A 212 -13.84 7.86 12.06
C ARG A 212 -13.68 8.53 10.69
N VAL A 213 -14.19 7.86 9.65
CA VAL A 213 -14.15 8.32 8.26
C VAL A 213 -15.53 8.82 7.85
N PRO A 214 -15.68 10.00 7.23
CA PRO A 214 -16.98 10.42 6.73
C PRO A 214 -17.56 9.43 5.72
N LEU A 215 -18.85 9.12 5.86
CA LEU A 215 -19.55 8.11 5.08
C LEU A 215 -19.37 8.20 3.55
N PRO A 216 -19.30 9.40 2.91
CA PRO A 216 -19.04 9.50 1.46
C PRO A 216 -17.70 8.91 0.99
N TYR A 217 -16.76 8.67 1.90
CA TYR A 217 -15.44 8.10 1.60
C TYR A 217 -15.34 6.60 1.93
N VAL A 218 -16.45 5.98 2.33
CA VAL A 218 -16.53 4.54 2.67
C VAL A 218 -17.47 3.83 1.69
N ASN A 219 -16.95 2.82 1.00
CA ASN A 219 -17.73 2.02 0.08
C ASN A 219 -17.64 0.52 0.38
N VAL A 220 -18.77 -0.18 0.24
CA VAL A 220 -18.87 -1.63 0.40
C VAL A 220 -19.63 -2.20 -0.79
N LYS A 221 -18.94 -3.06 -1.55
CA LYS A 221 -19.50 -3.81 -2.68
C LYS A 221 -19.64 -5.26 -2.30
N ALA A 222 -20.57 -5.96 -2.94
CA ALA A 222 -20.76 -7.40 -2.78
C ALA A 222 -20.96 -8.05 -4.14
N ARG A 223 -20.37 -9.24 -4.31
CA ARG A 223 -20.35 -10.00 -5.57
C ARG A 223 -20.53 -11.48 -5.24
N THR A 224 -21.19 -12.21 -6.13
CA THR A 224 -21.16 -13.69 -6.12
C THR A 224 -19.85 -14.20 -6.70
N HIS A 225 -19.52 -15.47 -6.44
CA HIS A 225 -18.37 -16.16 -7.04
C HIS A 225 -18.82 -17.13 -8.15
N GLU A 226 -19.94 -16.80 -8.82
CA GLU A 226 -20.47 -17.52 -9.99
C GLU A 226 -20.59 -19.05 -9.83
N LYS A 227 -20.87 -19.54 -8.61
CA LYS A 227 -20.93 -20.97 -8.27
C LYS A 227 -19.62 -21.75 -8.52
N VAL A 228 -18.47 -21.06 -8.54
CA VAL A 228 -17.14 -21.66 -8.68
C VAL A 228 -16.44 -21.73 -7.31
N ASP A 229 -15.73 -22.83 -7.06
CA ASP A 229 -14.93 -23.08 -5.86
C ASP A 229 -15.69 -22.99 -4.52
N SER A 230 -14.95 -22.98 -3.40
CA SER A 230 -15.50 -22.96 -2.04
C SER A 230 -16.47 -21.80 -1.78
N ILE A 231 -16.19 -20.61 -2.32
CA ILE A 231 -17.07 -19.45 -2.16
C ILE A 231 -18.35 -19.63 -2.98
N GLY A 232 -18.24 -20.10 -4.23
CA GLY A 232 -19.38 -20.33 -5.11
C GLY A 232 -20.27 -21.50 -4.66
N GLU A 233 -19.70 -22.48 -3.98
CA GLU A 233 -20.44 -23.55 -3.31
C GLU A 233 -21.07 -23.08 -1.98
N GLY A 234 -20.79 -21.85 -1.55
CA GLY A 234 -21.31 -21.27 -0.30
C GLY A 234 -20.73 -21.92 0.96
N ARG A 235 -19.50 -22.44 0.87
CA ARG A 235 -18.71 -23.00 1.98
C ARG A 235 -17.72 -22.00 2.57
N ALA A 236 -17.59 -20.83 1.98
CA ALA A 236 -16.72 -19.75 2.45
C ALA A 236 -17.25 -18.39 2.01
N LEU A 237 -16.79 -17.34 2.69
CA LEU A 237 -16.86 -15.96 2.22
C LEU A 237 -15.48 -15.31 2.33
N SER A 238 -15.16 -14.39 1.42
CA SER A 238 -13.96 -13.58 1.51
C SER A 238 -14.26 -12.08 1.38
N CYS A 239 -13.32 -11.27 1.81
CA CYS A 239 -13.38 -9.83 1.62
C CYS A 239 -12.03 -9.31 1.15
N HIS A 240 -12.08 -8.35 0.23
CA HIS A 240 -10.92 -7.53 -0.15
C HIS A 240 -11.20 -6.09 0.26
N VAL A 241 -10.23 -5.44 0.88
CA VAL A 241 -10.32 -4.02 1.24
C VAL A 241 -9.10 -3.30 0.70
N VAL A 242 -9.32 -2.16 0.06
CA VAL A 242 -8.26 -1.21 -0.29
C VAL A 242 -8.48 0.10 0.44
N VAL A 243 -7.41 0.62 1.03
CA VAL A 243 -7.41 1.92 1.71
C VAL A 243 -6.36 2.83 1.11
N LEU A 244 -6.70 4.10 0.99
CA LEU A 244 -5.76 5.17 0.74
C LEU A 244 -5.67 6.01 2.02
N LEU A 245 -4.48 6.08 2.60
CA LEU A 245 -4.17 6.98 3.71
C LEU A 245 -3.52 8.24 3.17
N GLU A 246 -3.81 9.36 3.83
CA GLU A 246 -3.13 10.64 3.61
C GLU A 246 -2.61 11.21 4.92
N ARG A 247 -1.54 11.99 4.84
CA ARG A 247 -0.98 12.70 5.99
C ARG A 247 -1.98 13.73 6.52
N LYS A 248 -2.12 13.81 7.85
CA LYS A 248 -2.91 14.86 8.52
C LYS A 248 -2.29 16.24 8.36
#